data_AF-A0A956HXS9-F1
#
_entry.id   AF-A0A956HXS9-F1
#
_cell.length_a   1.000
_cell.length_b   1.000
_cell.length_c   1.000
_cell.angle_alpha   90.00
_cell.angle_beta   90.00
_cell.angle_gamma   90.00
#
_symmetry.space_group_name_H-M   'P 1'
#
loop_
_entity.id
_entity.type
_entity.pdbx_description
1 polymer ?
#
loop_
_entity_poly.entity_id
_entity_poly.type
_entity_poly.pdbx_seq_one_letter_code
_entity_poly.pdbx_strand_id
1 'polypeptide(L)'
;MQLARSILLRTFLLLVSTFAMGCLVTESISFPVEENLPPAVVQADPPWNRVVPVIVTPDTTEIRFAITIRDENVDQRLQWIADIDRNANLGQLARFNGQLEPTGMPERLLDLSIPTAILGSGSSCHRLDLRVSSEFEFSTQDEPKDPNDLDSVTWWLNVRPADEMGASLDACP
;
A
#
# COMPACT_ATOMS: atom_id res chain seq x y z
N MET A 1 35.27 -55.90 -82.09
CA MET A 1 36.62 -55.52 -81.64
C MET A 1 36.87 -54.11 -82.16
N GLN A 2 37.23 -53.15 -81.29
CA GLN A 2 37.53 -51.72 -81.57
C GLN A 2 36.30 -50.87 -82.02
N LEU A 3 36.08 -49.61 -81.63
CA LEU A 3 36.82 -48.62 -80.84
C LEU A 3 35.86 -47.46 -80.47
N ALA A 4 36.21 -46.76 -79.38
CA ALA A 4 35.96 -45.33 -79.13
C ALA A 4 34.57 -44.85 -78.69
N ARG A 5 34.38 -44.93 -77.36
CA ARG A 5 33.55 -44.04 -76.54
C ARG A 5 34.18 -42.64 -76.41
N SER A 6 33.29 -41.66 -76.22
CA SER A 6 33.44 -40.48 -75.37
C SER A 6 34.36 -39.34 -75.82
N ILE A 7 33.73 -38.37 -76.47
CA ILE A 7 34.14 -36.96 -76.47
C ILE A 7 33.28 -36.22 -75.43
N LEU A 8 33.98 -35.59 -74.49
CA LEU A 8 33.64 -34.41 -73.67
C LEU A 8 32.17 -34.12 -73.33
N LEU A 9 31.86 -34.05 -72.03
CA LEU A 9 31.20 -32.84 -71.51
C LEU A 9 31.51 -32.60 -70.02
N ARG A 10 32.09 -31.43 -69.76
CA ARG A 10 32.32 -30.80 -68.46
C ARG A 10 30.99 -30.29 -67.89
N THR A 11 30.76 -30.43 -66.58
CA THR A 11 29.95 -29.56 -65.66
C THR A 11 29.50 -30.42 -64.46
N PHE A 12 29.26 -29.97 -63.24
CA PHE A 12 29.60 -28.81 -62.42
C PHE A 12 29.26 -29.25 -60.96
N LEU A 13 29.80 -28.58 -59.95
CA LEU A 13 29.52 -28.81 -58.52
C LEU A 13 28.01 -28.87 -58.21
N LEU A 14 27.64 -29.56 -57.11
CA LEU A 14 26.82 -28.95 -56.05
C LEU A 14 26.88 -29.78 -54.74
N LEU A 15 27.56 -29.19 -53.76
CA LEU A 15 27.46 -29.50 -52.33
C LEU A 15 25.99 -29.37 -51.89
N VAL A 16 25.45 -30.39 -51.22
CA VAL A 16 24.25 -30.26 -50.40
C VAL A 16 24.64 -30.55 -48.96
N SER A 17 25.23 -29.53 -48.31
CA SER A 17 25.37 -29.49 -46.86
C SER A 17 24.02 -29.08 -46.28
N THR A 18 23.26 -30.04 -45.76
CA THR A 18 22.05 -29.80 -45.00
C THR A 18 22.40 -29.06 -43.70
N PHE A 19 22.35 -27.73 -43.73
CA PHE A 19 22.28 -26.92 -42.53
C PHE A 19 20.97 -27.23 -41.83
N ALA A 20 21.02 -28.07 -40.79
CA ALA A 20 19.97 -28.16 -39.80
C ALA A 20 19.95 -26.84 -39.02
N MET A 21 19.27 -25.83 -39.57
CA MET A 21 18.83 -24.66 -38.82
C MET A 21 17.78 -25.13 -37.81
N GLY A 22 18.24 -25.60 -36.66
CA GLY A 22 17.40 -25.69 -35.48
C GLY A 22 16.98 -24.28 -35.10
N CYS A 23 15.72 -23.93 -35.36
CA CYS A 23 15.11 -22.77 -34.75
C CYS A 23 15.08 -23.02 -33.24
N LEU A 24 15.99 -22.39 -32.51
CA LEU A 24 15.82 -22.16 -31.09
C LEU A 24 14.62 -21.22 -30.94
N VAL A 25 13.44 -21.81 -30.82
CA VAL A 25 12.23 -21.09 -30.40
C VAL A 25 12.41 -20.80 -28.91
N THR A 26 13.06 -19.68 -28.61
CA THR A 26 13.01 -19.08 -27.27
C THR A 26 11.69 -18.33 -27.18
N GLU A 27 10.60 -19.04 -26.92
CA GLU A 27 9.37 -18.38 -26.46
C GLU A 27 9.71 -17.73 -25.12
N SER A 28 9.67 -16.39 -25.09
CA SER A 28 9.76 -15.65 -23.85
C SER A 28 8.54 -16.01 -23.02
N ILE A 29 8.75 -16.75 -21.93
CA ILE A 29 7.72 -17.01 -20.93
C ILE A 29 7.31 -15.65 -20.36
N SER A 30 6.17 -15.14 -20.82
CA SER A 30 5.53 -13.97 -20.25
C SER A 30 4.79 -14.45 -19.01
N PHE A 31 5.35 -14.20 -17.84
CA PHE A 31 4.60 -14.37 -16.60
C PHE A 31 3.48 -13.32 -16.59
N PRO A 32 2.24 -13.68 -16.22
CA PRO A 32 1.22 -12.67 -15.98
C PRO A 32 1.74 -11.71 -14.91
N VAL A 33 1.70 -10.42 -15.19
CA VAL A 33 1.93 -9.40 -14.16
C VAL A 33 0.74 -9.51 -13.22
N GLU A 34 1.00 -9.82 -11.95
CA GLU A 34 -0.03 -9.84 -10.93
C GLU A 34 -0.56 -8.41 -10.76
N GLU A 35 -1.87 -8.23 -10.91
CA GLU A 35 -2.50 -6.92 -10.82
C GLU A 35 -2.53 -6.50 -9.35
N ASN A 36 -1.77 -5.47 -8.99
CA ASN A 36 -1.80 -4.92 -7.63
C ASN A 36 -3.11 -4.16 -7.43
N LEU A 37 -4.05 -4.78 -6.71
CA LEU A 37 -5.26 -4.10 -6.25
C LEU A 37 -4.97 -3.25 -5.01
N PRO A 38 -5.50 -2.02 -4.93
CA PRO A 38 -5.24 -1.16 -3.78
C PRO A 38 -5.81 -1.75 -2.49
N PRO A 39 -5.12 -1.58 -1.35
CA PRO A 39 -5.68 -1.90 -0.06
C PRO A 39 -6.88 -0.96 0.21
N ALA A 40 -7.83 -1.44 1.01
CA ALA A 40 -9.01 -0.69 1.39
C ALA A 40 -9.31 -0.83 2.88
N VAL A 41 -9.61 0.27 3.56
CA VAL A 41 -10.13 0.27 4.91
C VAL A 41 -11.62 -0.08 4.85
N VAL A 42 -11.98 -1.27 5.33
CA VAL A 42 -13.34 -1.81 5.22
C VAL A 42 -14.15 -1.64 6.49
N GLN A 43 -13.48 -1.57 7.64
CA GLN A 43 -14.12 -1.35 8.94
C GLN A 43 -13.15 -0.65 9.91
N ALA A 44 -13.67 0.21 10.78
CA ALA A 44 -12.92 0.73 11.90
C ALA A 44 -13.80 0.95 13.13
N ASP A 45 -13.20 0.77 14.30
CA ASP A 45 -13.76 1.13 15.60
C ASP A 45 -12.75 2.02 16.35
N PRO A 46 -13.07 3.30 16.64
CA PRO A 46 -14.32 3.98 16.30
C PRO A 46 -14.55 4.18 14.79
N PRO A 47 -15.80 4.35 14.32
CA PRO A 47 -16.10 4.59 12.91
C PRO A 47 -15.40 5.84 12.37
N TRP A 48 -14.86 5.76 11.15
CA TRP A 48 -14.24 6.91 10.48
C TRP A 48 -15.25 7.96 10.05
N ASN A 49 -14.77 9.16 9.70
CA ASN A 49 -15.53 10.36 9.37
C ASN A 49 -16.53 10.76 10.47
N ARG A 50 -16.17 10.50 11.72
CA ARG A 50 -16.92 10.87 12.93
C ARG A 50 -16.04 11.58 13.93
N VAL A 51 -16.70 12.32 14.82
CA VAL A 51 -16.08 12.90 16.00
C VAL A 51 -15.98 11.82 17.07
N VAL A 52 -14.76 11.57 17.53
CA VAL A 52 -14.43 10.65 18.62
C VAL A 52 -14.28 11.47 19.89
N PRO A 53 -15.17 11.34 20.88
CA PRO A 53 -15.01 12.02 22.16
C PRO A 53 -13.85 11.37 22.93
N VAL A 54 -12.92 12.21 23.39
CA VAL A 54 -11.76 11.78 24.17
C VAL A 54 -11.80 12.50 25.51
N ILE A 55 -12.07 11.75 26.57
CA ILE A 55 -12.03 12.27 27.95
C ILE A 55 -10.65 11.93 28.53
N VAL A 56 -9.84 12.96 28.72
CA VAL A 56 -8.49 12.80 29.28
C VAL A 56 -8.61 12.77 30.80
N THR A 57 -8.34 11.60 31.36
CA THR A 57 -8.21 11.36 32.81
C THR A 57 -6.78 10.93 33.12
N PRO A 58 -6.33 10.97 34.38
CA PRO A 58 -5.02 10.41 34.76
C PRO A 58 -4.83 8.94 34.38
N ASP A 59 -5.92 8.19 34.21
CA ASP A 59 -5.91 6.77 33.84
C ASP A 59 -6.01 6.55 32.31
N THR A 60 -6.39 7.58 31.54
CA THR A 60 -6.50 7.50 30.07
C THR A 60 -5.14 7.75 29.43
N THR A 61 -4.38 6.69 29.17
CA THR A 61 -3.03 6.79 28.57
C THR A 61 -3.03 6.81 27.05
N GLU A 62 -4.01 6.15 26.42
CA GLU A 62 -4.06 5.97 24.97
C GLU A 62 -5.50 5.86 24.45
N ILE A 63 -5.69 6.23 23.18
CA ILE A 63 -6.91 6.02 22.41
C ILE A 63 -6.59 4.96 21.36
N ARG A 64 -7.41 3.92 21.28
CA ARG A 64 -7.19 2.79 20.37
C ARG A 64 -8.17 2.84 19.21
N PHE A 65 -7.66 2.50 18.03
CA PHE A 65 -8.42 2.32 16.80
C PHE A 65 -8.15 0.92 16.29
N ALA A 66 -9.20 0.10 16.22
CA ALA A 66 -9.16 -1.23 15.62
C ALA A 66 -9.66 -1.11 14.17
N ILE A 67 -8.77 -1.36 13.22
CA ILE A 67 -9.00 -1.02 11.80
C ILE A 67 -8.80 -2.28 10.96
N THR A 68 -9.82 -2.67 10.21
CA THR A 68 -9.75 -3.79 9.27
C THR A 68 -9.41 -3.26 7.89
N ILE A 69 -8.30 -3.76 7.34
CA ILE A 69 -7.82 -3.44 6.01
C ILE A 69 -7.99 -4.70 5.15
N ARG A 70 -8.64 -4.54 4.00
CA ARG A 70 -8.78 -5.56 2.97
C ARG A 70 -7.74 -5.32 1.88
N ASP A 71 -7.05 -6.38 1.50
CA ASP A 71 -6.05 -6.39 0.44
C ASP A 71 -6.09 -7.76 -0.24
N GLU A 72 -6.38 -7.78 -1.54
CA GLU A 72 -6.50 -9.03 -2.31
C GLU A 72 -5.14 -9.69 -2.55
N ASN A 73 -4.04 -8.95 -2.47
CA ASN A 73 -2.69 -9.49 -2.61
C ASN A 73 -2.20 -10.01 -1.25
N VAL A 74 -2.71 -11.16 -0.82
CA VAL A 74 -2.52 -11.68 0.55
C VAL A 74 -1.05 -11.90 0.98
N ASP A 75 -0.14 -11.98 0.02
CA ASP A 75 1.31 -12.18 0.21
C ASP A 75 2.12 -10.87 0.25
N GLN A 76 1.49 -9.73 -0.07
CA GLN A 76 2.18 -8.43 -0.05
C GLN A 76 2.22 -7.84 1.36
N ARG A 77 3.28 -7.10 1.68
CA ARG A 77 3.35 -6.27 2.88
C ARG A 77 2.70 -4.92 2.60
N LEU A 78 1.96 -4.38 3.57
CA LEU A 78 1.42 -3.02 3.50
C LEU A 78 2.18 -2.08 4.42
N GLN A 79 2.17 -0.81 4.07
CA GLN A 79 2.64 0.31 4.88
C GLN A 79 1.46 1.17 5.32
N TRP A 80 1.54 1.73 6.51
CA TRP A 80 0.54 2.67 7.00
C TRP A 80 1.20 3.88 7.66
N ILE A 81 0.54 5.03 7.51
CA ILE A 81 0.95 6.31 8.10
C ILE A 81 -0.29 6.96 8.69
N ALA A 82 -0.22 7.30 9.98
CA ALA A 82 -1.22 8.03 10.71
C ALA A 82 -0.65 9.37 11.18
N ASP A 83 -1.24 10.48 10.74
CA ASP A 83 -0.82 11.83 11.12
C ASP A 83 -1.89 12.54 11.95
N ILE A 84 -1.44 13.33 12.93
CA ILE A 84 -2.30 14.20 13.72
C ILE A 84 -2.05 15.64 13.34
N ASP A 85 -3.11 16.38 13.01
CA ASP A 85 -3.11 17.78 12.59
C ASP A 85 -2.14 18.06 11.44
N ARG A 86 -2.10 17.16 10.45
CA ARG A 86 -1.30 17.38 9.25
C ARG A 86 -1.78 18.62 8.51
N ASN A 87 -0.86 19.56 8.32
CA ASN A 87 -1.06 20.77 7.55
C ASN A 87 0.14 20.98 6.61
N ALA A 88 -0.14 21.19 5.33
CA ALA A 88 0.88 21.34 4.29
C ALA A 88 1.93 22.44 4.59
N ASN A 89 1.58 23.45 5.38
CA ASN A 89 2.45 24.59 5.68
C ASN A 89 3.03 24.57 7.11
N LEU A 90 2.41 23.84 8.03
CA LEU A 90 2.75 23.88 9.46
C LEU A 90 3.31 22.56 10.00
N GLY A 91 3.37 21.52 9.17
CA GLY A 91 3.79 20.18 9.58
C GLY A 91 2.64 19.38 10.18
N GLN A 92 2.96 18.45 11.08
CA GLN A 92 1.98 17.68 11.85
C GLN A 92 2.33 17.70 13.34
N LEU A 93 1.34 17.52 14.19
CA LEU A 93 1.53 17.39 15.64
C LEU A 93 2.27 16.08 15.98
N ALA A 94 1.86 14.98 15.36
CA ALA A 94 2.48 13.67 15.55
C ALA A 94 2.32 12.81 14.30
N ARG A 95 3.26 11.88 14.11
CA ARG A 95 3.21 10.84 13.08
C ARG A 95 3.45 9.48 13.71
N PHE A 96 2.63 8.53 13.33
CA PHE A 96 2.78 7.11 13.60
C PHE A 96 2.84 6.39 12.27
N ASN A 97 3.69 5.39 12.16
CA ASN A 97 3.80 4.61 10.95
C ASN A 97 4.26 3.20 11.28
N GLY A 98 3.98 2.29 10.37
CA GLY A 98 4.34 0.90 10.54
C GLY A 98 4.09 0.08 9.29
N GLN A 99 4.20 -1.22 9.47
CA GLN A 99 4.00 -2.20 8.42
C GLN A 99 2.98 -3.23 8.90
N LEU A 100 2.16 -3.73 7.97
CA LEU A 100 1.32 -4.90 8.18
C LEU A 100 1.92 -6.05 7.39
N GLU A 101 2.39 -7.06 8.11
CA GLU A 101 2.94 -8.25 7.49
C GLU A 101 1.86 -9.03 6.73
N PRO A 102 2.25 -9.78 5.70
CA PRO A 102 1.35 -10.72 5.03
C PRO A 102 0.80 -11.75 6.02
N THR A 103 -0.50 -12.04 5.93
CA THR A 103 -1.18 -13.04 6.77
C THR A 103 -1.66 -14.25 5.96
N GLY A 104 -1.59 -14.18 4.62
CA GLY A 104 -2.26 -15.14 3.74
C GLY A 104 -3.78 -14.99 3.70
N MET A 105 -4.33 -13.96 4.34
CA MET A 105 -5.76 -13.64 4.37
C MET A 105 -6.01 -12.24 3.78
N PRO A 106 -7.12 -12.03 3.08
CA PRO A 106 -7.43 -10.72 2.50
C PRO A 106 -7.64 -9.63 3.55
N GLU A 107 -8.15 -9.99 4.72
CA GLU A 107 -8.43 -9.03 5.79
C GLU A 107 -7.36 -9.09 6.88
N ARG A 108 -6.87 -7.92 7.29
CA ARG A 108 -5.83 -7.73 8.29
C ARG A 108 -6.27 -6.68 9.30
N LEU A 109 -5.93 -6.91 10.57
CA LEU A 109 -6.21 -5.98 11.65
C LEU A 109 -5.00 -5.06 11.88
N LEU A 110 -5.26 -3.77 11.91
CA LEU A 110 -4.36 -2.73 12.38
C LEU A 110 -4.88 -2.18 13.71
N ASP A 111 -4.11 -2.39 14.77
CA ASP A 111 -4.34 -1.78 16.08
C ASP A 111 -3.49 -0.51 16.20
N LEU A 112 -4.09 0.64 15.94
CA LEU A 112 -3.44 1.95 16.09
C LEU A 112 -3.70 2.49 17.50
N SER A 113 -2.64 2.84 18.22
CA SER A 113 -2.73 3.44 19.56
C SER A 113 -2.15 4.84 19.57
N ILE A 114 -2.95 5.81 20.01
CA ILE A 114 -2.60 7.23 20.08
C ILE A 114 -2.43 7.64 21.54
N PRO A 115 -1.20 7.93 22.00
CA PRO A 115 -0.98 8.39 23.37
C PRO A 115 -1.70 9.71 23.64
N THR A 116 -2.51 9.79 24.70
CA THR A 116 -3.27 11.01 25.02
C THR A 116 -2.36 12.19 25.38
N ALA A 117 -1.16 11.91 25.88
CA ALA A 117 -0.18 12.93 26.25
C ALA A 117 0.19 13.89 25.10
N ILE A 118 0.13 13.44 23.85
CA ILE A 118 0.46 14.28 22.68
C ILE A 118 -0.65 15.27 22.34
N LEU A 119 -1.89 14.99 22.75
CA LEU A 119 -3.07 15.80 22.46
C LEU A 119 -3.20 16.98 23.42
N GLY A 120 -2.40 17.00 24.49
CA GLY A 120 -2.50 17.98 25.56
C GLY A 120 -3.65 17.69 26.52
N SER A 121 -3.79 18.56 27.53
CA SER A 121 -4.76 18.41 28.62
C SER A 121 -5.93 19.39 28.55
N GLY A 122 -5.98 20.22 27.50
CA GLY A 122 -7.02 21.23 27.31
C GLY A 122 -8.11 20.75 26.36
N SER A 123 -9.21 21.48 26.31
CA SER A 123 -10.26 21.26 25.33
C SER A 123 -9.77 21.62 23.92
N SER A 124 -9.65 20.63 23.03
CA SER A 124 -9.11 20.79 21.68
C SER A 124 -9.75 19.81 20.69
N CYS A 125 -9.63 20.14 19.40
CA CYS A 125 -10.00 19.25 18.30
C CYS A 125 -8.76 18.92 17.49
N HIS A 126 -8.50 17.62 17.31
CA HIS A 126 -7.39 17.13 16.50
C HIS A 126 -7.91 16.31 15.33
N ARG A 127 -7.32 16.47 14.16
CA ARG A 127 -7.62 15.65 12.98
C ARG A 127 -6.62 14.51 12.90
N LEU A 128 -7.09 13.27 12.90
CA LEU A 128 -6.29 12.07 12.68
C LEU A 128 -6.56 11.53 11.27
N ASP A 129 -5.55 11.51 10.42
CA ASP A 129 -5.63 10.94 9.07
C ASP A 129 -4.80 9.66 9.00
N LEU A 130 -5.42 8.53 8.68
CA LEU A 130 -4.74 7.27 8.36
C LEU A 130 -4.67 7.10 6.85
N ARG A 131 -3.51 6.68 6.35
CA ARG A 131 -3.25 6.29 4.98
C ARG A 131 -2.64 4.89 4.95
N VAL A 132 -3.08 4.07 4.00
CA VAL A 132 -2.58 2.71 3.79
C VAL A 132 -2.26 2.52 2.31
N SER A 133 -1.11 1.92 2.04
CA SER A 133 -0.59 1.66 0.68
C SER A 133 0.33 0.44 0.72
N SER A 134 0.59 -0.21 -0.43
CA SER A 134 1.66 -1.22 -0.50
C SER A 134 3.04 -0.60 -0.24
N GLU A 135 3.27 0.62 -0.71
CA GLU A 135 4.55 1.32 -0.58
C GLU A 135 4.39 2.84 -0.72
N PHE A 136 4.99 3.61 0.20
CA PHE A 136 5.11 5.06 0.05
C PHE A 136 6.43 5.46 -0.63
N GLU A 137 6.39 6.57 -1.36
CA GLU A 137 7.55 7.22 -1.96
C GLU A 137 8.59 7.59 -0.90
N PHE A 138 9.85 7.20 -1.10
CA PHE A 138 10.91 7.46 -0.13
C PHE A 138 11.18 8.96 0.06
N SER A 139 11.00 9.75 -1.00
CA SER A 139 11.35 11.17 -1.03
C SER A 139 10.35 12.07 -0.28
N THR A 140 9.06 11.75 -0.35
CA THR A 140 7.98 12.52 0.30
C THR A 140 7.45 11.82 1.54
N GLN A 141 7.60 10.49 1.64
CA GLN A 141 7.03 9.63 2.68
C GLN A 141 5.54 9.90 2.92
N ASP A 142 4.85 10.34 1.87
CA ASP A 142 3.49 10.83 1.96
C ASP A 142 2.63 10.44 0.76
N GLU A 143 3.25 10.17 -0.38
CA GLU A 143 2.57 9.74 -1.59
C GLU A 143 2.79 8.25 -1.77
N PRO A 144 1.77 7.49 -2.20
CA PRO A 144 1.96 6.10 -2.58
C PRO A 144 2.89 6.06 -3.81
N LYS A 145 3.68 5.01 -3.93
CA LYS A 145 4.56 4.80 -5.09
C LYS A 145 3.76 4.58 -6.37
N ASP A 146 2.62 3.90 -6.28
CA ASP A 146 1.61 3.86 -7.34
C ASP A 146 0.44 4.80 -6.94
N PRO A 147 0.11 5.81 -7.76
CA PRO A 147 -0.96 6.76 -7.45
C PRO A 147 -2.34 6.14 -7.16
N ASN A 148 -2.61 4.93 -7.66
CA ASN A 148 -3.89 4.25 -7.43
C ASN A 148 -3.87 3.31 -6.23
N ASP A 149 -2.72 3.17 -5.55
CA ASP A 149 -2.49 2.24 -4.44
C ASP A 149 -2.56 2.96 -3.09
N LEU A 150 -3.68 3.63 -2.83
CA LEU A 150 -3.89 4.38 -1.60
C LEU A 150 -5.34 4.34 -1.18
N ASP A 151 -5.55 4.03 0.09
CA ASP A 151 -6.80 4.34 0.77
C ASP A 151 -6.54 5.16 2.04
N SER A 152 -7.55 5.92 2.46
CA SER A 152 -7.42 6.82 3.59
C SER A 152 -8.73 7.01 4.34
N VAL A 153 -8.62 7.20 5.65
CA VAL A 153 -9.74 7.48 6.55
C VAL A 153 -9.36 8.55 7.56
N THR A 154 -10.35 9.32 8.00
CA THR A 154 -10.13 10.45 8.91
C THR A 154 -11.01 10.35 10.15
N TRP A 155 -10.49 10.73 11.31
CA TRP A 155 -11.24 10.96 12.53
C TRP A 155 -11.00 12.36 13.06
N TRP A 156 -11.99 12.91 13.78
CA TRP A 156 -11.83 14.12 14.57
C TRP A 156 -11.85 13.77 16.05
N LEU A 157 -10.75 14.01 16.77
CA LEU A 157 -10.63 13.75 18.19
C LEU A 157 -11.06 15.01 18.95
N ASN A 158 -12.17 14.94 19.67
CA ASN A 158 -12.66 16.00 20.54
C ASN A 158 -12.17 15.75 21.96
N VAL A 159 -11.03 16.34 22.28
CA VAL A 159 -10.30 16.14 23.54
C VAL A 159 -10.85 17.08 24.58
N ARG A 160 -11.15 16.55 25.77
CA ARG A 160 -11.71 17.31 26.88
C ARG A 160 -11.17 16.85 28.22
N PRO A 161 -11.02 17.77 29.17
CA PRO A 161 -10.76 17.40 30.55
C PRO A 161 -12.04 16.81 31.19
N ALA A 162 -11.85 15.96 32.20
CA ALA A 162 -12.94 15.22 32.83
C ALA A 162 -13.99 16.12 33.54
N ASP A 163 -13.61 17.33 33.93
CA ASP A 163 -14.47 18.31 34.60
C ASP A 163 -15.40 19.08 33.64
N GLU A 164 -15.20 18.96 32.33
CA GLU A 164 -16.04 19.59 31.28
C GLU A 164 -17.04 18.60 30.63
N MET A 165 -17.46 17.57 31.36
CA MET A 165 -18.50 16.63 30.91
C MET A 165 -19.84 17.35 30.67
N GLY A 166 -20.25 17.47 29.41
CA GLY A 166 -21.60 17.95 29.03
C GLY A 166 -21.65 19.02 27.93
N ALA A 167 -20.52 19.56 27.48
CA ALA A 167 -20.50 20.49 26.34
C ALA A 167 -20.88 19.77 25.02
N SER A 168 -21.45 20.50 24.05
CA SER A 168 -21.92 19.91 22.77
C SER A 168 -20.83 19.13 22.04
N LEU A 169 -21.15 17.97 21.47
CA LEU A 169 -20.26 17.16 20.62
C LEU A 169 -19.93 17.82 19.28
N ASP A 170 -20.58 18.94 18.94
CA ASP A 170 -20.44 19.68 17.67
C ASP A 170 -19.16 20.55 17.58
N ALA A 171 -18.12 20.24 18.35
CA ALA A 171 -16.98 21.13 18.53
C ALA A 171 -15.87 21.01 17.46
N CYS A 172 -15.85 19.92 16.68
CA CYS A 172 -14.84 19.71 15.65
C CYS A 172 -15.41 19.98 14.25
N PRO A 173 -14.61 20.55 13.31
CA PRO A 173 -15.05 20.97 11.97
C PRO A 173 -15.65 19.87 11.09
#